data_AF-A0A0V8CZD3-F1
#
_entry.id   AF-A0A0V8CZD3-F1
#
_cell.length_a   1.000
_cell.length_b   1.000
_cell.length_c   1.000
_cell.angle_alpha   90.00
_cell.angle_beta   90.00
_cell.angle_gamma   90.00
#
_symmetry.space_group_name_H-M   'P 1'
#
loop_
_entity.id
_entity.type
_entity.pdbx_description
1 polymer ?
#
loop_
_entity_poly.entity_id
_entity_poly.type
_entity_poly.pdbx_seq_one_letter_code
_entity_poly.pdbx_strand_id
1 'polypeptide(L)' 'MAFEPHNKNITEALRTPSENVVIKEEEALTIPSYQDTTEKTQNYTFSLQPSVRKKLTAVSKEQGFPSASSFLNSLIKGL' A
#
# COMPACT_ATOMS: atom_id res chain seq x y z
N MET A 1 -43.28 4.44 -19.30
CA MET A 1 -43.04 5.89 -19.43
C MET A 1 -42.32 6.10 -20.74
N ALA A 2 -42.93 6.82 -21.69
CA ALA A 2 -42.34 7.07 -23.00
C ALA A 2 -41.83 8.52 -23.05
N PHE A 3 -40.61 8.71 -23.56
CA PHE A 3 -40.07 10.05 -23.80
C PHE A 3 -40.91 10.75 -24.86
N GLU A 4 -41.36 11.98 -24.58
CA GLU A 4 -42.09 12.79 -25.54
C GLU A 4 -41.13 13.27 -26.64
N PRO A 5 -41.31 12.82 -27.90
CA PRO A 5 -40.31 13.00 -28.95
C PRO A 5 -40.17 14.46 -29.44
N HIS A 6 -41.07 15.36 -29.01
CA HIS A 6 -41.11 16.77 -29.47
C HIS A 6 -40.87 17.77 -28.34
N ASN A 7 -40.10 17.41 -27.32
CA ASN A 7 -39.76 18.34 -26.25
C ASN A 7 -38.72 19.37 -26.71
N LYS A 8 -39.20 20.58 -27.00
CA LYS A 8 -38.41 21.71 -27.53
C LYS A 8 -37.26 22.12 -26.59
N ASN A 9 -37.45 21.95 -25.28
CA ASN A 9 -36.43 22.29 -24.28
C ASN A 9 -35.18 21.41 -24.41
N ILE A 10 -35.34 20.13 -24.77
CA ILE A 10 -34.23 19.18 -24.95
C ILE A 10 -33.46 19.52 -26.23
N THR A 11 -34.17 19.89 -27.30
CA THR A 11 -33.53 20.29 -28.56
C THR A 11 -32.77 21.61 -28.47
N GLU A 12 -33.21 22.55 -27.63
CA GLU A 12 -32.50 23.81 -27.40
C GLU A 12 -31.25 23.61 -26.52
N ALA A 13 -31.33 22.75 -25.51
CA ALA A 13 -30.17 22.36 -24.70
C ALA A 13 -29.08 21.64 -25.50
N LEU A 14 -29.44 20.88 -26.55
CA LEU A 14 -28.49 20.23 -27.46
C LEU A 14 -27.91 21.18 -28.52
N ARG A 15 -28.59 22.29 -28.83
CA ARG A 15 -28.21 23.23 -29.90
C ARG A 15 -27.28 24.35 -29.44
N THR A 16 -27.19 24.61 -28.14
CA THR A 16 -26.28 25.62 -27.61
C THR A 16 -24.94 24.97 -27.27
N PRO A 17 -23.87 25.18 -28.05
CA PRO A 17 -22.54 24.91 -27.53
C PRO A 17 -22.28 25.96 -26.45
N SER A 18 -22.24 25.53 -25.19
CA SER A 18 -21.77 26.38 -24.10
C SER A 18 -20.29 26.72 -24.36
N GLU A 19 -20.05 27.85 -25.02
CA GLU A 19 -18.80 28.57 -24.91
C GLU A 19 -18.62 28.97 -23.44
N ASN A 20 -17.40 28.79 -22.94
CA ASN A 20 -16.92 29.00 -21.56
C ASN A 20 -17.00 27.79 -20.60
N VAL A 21 -16.39 26.68 -21.01
CA VAL A 21 -15.62 25.89 -20.04
C VAL A 21 -14.19 26.40 -20.13
N VAL A 22 -13.83 27.33 -19.24
CA VAL A 22 -12.43 27.59 -18.92
C VAL A 22 -11.91 26.25 -18.39
N ILE A 23 -11.16 25.54 -19.24
CA ILE A 23 -10.39 24.36 -18.86
C ILE A 23 -9.32 24.90 -17.91
N LYS A 24 -9.67 24.96 -16.62
CA LYS A 24 -8.69 25.10 -15.55
C LYS A 24 -7.78 23.89 -15.71
N GLU A 25 -6.54 24.23 -16.02
CA GLU A 25 -5.32 23.43 -15.97
C GLU A 25 -5.58 22.04 -15.42
N GLU A 26 -5.35 21.06 -16.29
CA GLU A 26 -5.27 19.65 -15.96
C GLU A 26 -4.48 19.50 -14.66
N GLU A 27 -5.18 19.31 -13.54
CA GLU A 27 -4.61 18.78 -12.32
C GLU A 27 -4.14 17.38 -12.68
N ALA A 28 -2.91 17.29 -13.20
CA ALA A 28 -2.26 16.05 -13.52
C ALA A 28 -2.30 15.21 -12.25
N LEU A 29 -3.20 14.22 -12.26
CA LEU A 29 -3.35 13.21 -11.22
C LEU A 29 -1.97 12.61 -10.98
N THR A 30 -1.28 13.13 -9.96
CA THR A 30 0.05 12.69 -9.61
C THR A 30 -0.15 11.39 -8.87
N ILE A 31 -0.12 10.28 -9.61
CA ILE A 31 -0.27 8.95 -9.04
C ILE A 31 0.90 8.78 -8.06
N PRO A 32 0.65 8.62 -6.74
CA PRO A 32 1.73 8.43 -5.80
C PRO A 32 2.44 7.12 -6.14
N SER A 33 3.72 7.23 -6.52
CA SER A 33 4.59 6.09 -6.72
C SER A 33 4.80 5.40 -5.38
N TYR A 34 4.24 4.21 -5.23
CA TYR A 34 4.42 3.39 -4.04
C TYR A 34 5.89 2.95 -3.96
N GLN A 35 6.63 3.55 -3.04
CA GLN A 35 7.97 3.11 -2.72
C GLN A 35 7.90 2.05 -1.63
N ASP A 36 8.00 0.78 -2.02
CA ASP A 36 8.29 -0.35 -1.12
C ASP A 36 9.72 -0.20 -0.57
N THR A 37 9.96 0.80 0.28
CA THR A 37 11.29 1.05 0.89
C THR A 37 11.54 0.18 2.13
N THR A 38 10.53 -0.55 2.60
CA THR A 38 10.64 -1.42 3.78
C THR A 38 10.36 -2.87 3.39
N GLU A 39 11.37 -3.73 3.53
CA GLU A 39 11.20 -5.18 3.40
C GLU A 39 10.11 -5.65 4.38
N LYS A 40 9.15 -6.42 3.85
CA LYS A 40 8.04 -6.94 4.66
C LYS A 40 8.54 -8.11 5.51
N THR A 41 8.18 -8.09 6.79
CA THR A 41 8.45 -9.22 7.68
C THR A 41 7.70 -10.46 7.21
N GLN A 42 8.43 -11.52 6.86
CA GLN A 42 7.88 -12.82 6.51
C GLN A 42 8.28 -13.87 7.55
N ASN A 43 7.39 -14.82 7.80
CA ASN A 43 7.67 -15.94 8.69
C ASN A 43 8.42 -17.03 7.94
N TYR A 44 9.58 -17.43 8.47
CA TYR A 44 10.38 -18.54 7.95
C TYR A 44 10.47 -19.65 9.00
N THR A 45 10.20 -20.89 8.59
CA THR A 45 10.36 -22.07 9.44
C THR A 45 11.74 -22.69 9.23
N PHE A 46 12.45 -22.94 10.32
CA PHE A 46 13.73 -23.64 10.30
C PHE A 46 13.68 -24.82 11.27
N SER A 47 14.39 -25.90 10.94
CA SER A 47 14.64 -27.00 11.85
C SER A 47 15.91 -26.71 12.65
N LEU A 48 15.81 -26.79 13.98
CA LEU A 48 16.96 -26.71 14.88
C LEU A 48 16.90 -27.86 15.88
N GLN A 49 18.06 -28.26 16.38
CA GLN A 49 18.12 -29.13 17.54
C GLN A 49 17.45 -28.44 18.76
N PRO A 50 16.71 -29.18 19.61
CA PRO A 50 16.03 -28.59 20.77
C PRO A 50 16.97 -27.88 21.74
N SER A 51 18.18 -28.40 21.91
CA SER A 51 19.24 -27.80 22.73
C SER A 51 19.64 -26.41 22.21
N VAL A 52 19.86 -26.29 20.90
CA VAL A 52 20.23 -25.03 20.24
C VAL A 52 19.08 -24.02 20.35
N ARG A 53 17.83 -24.44 20.15
CA ARG A 53 16.66 -23.56 20.29
C ARG A 53 16.51 -22.98 21.70
N LYS A 54 16.76 -23.79 22.73
CA LYS A 54 16.76 -23.32 24.13
C LYS A 54 17.84 -22.28 24.38
N LYS A 55 19.07 -22.54 23.90
CA LYS A 55 20.19 -21.58 24.00
C LYS A 55 19.88 -20.27 23.31
N LEU A 56 19.35 -20.32 22.08
CA LEU A 56 18.95 -19.13 21.32
C LEU A 56 17.94 -18.26 22.10
N THR A 57 16.96 -18.91 22.74
CA THR A 57 15.93 -18.22 23.53
C THR A 57 16.50 -17.62 24.82
N ALA A 58 17.49 -18.28 25.45
CA ALA A 58 18.18 -17.74 26.62
C ALA A 58 19.04 -16.51 26.24
N VAL A 59 19.86 -16.64 25.20
CA VAL A 59 20.72 -15.55 24.70
C VAL A 59 19.91 -14.34 24.28
N SER A 60 18.78 -14.51 23.58
CA SER A 60 17.95 -13.36 23.19
C SER A 60 17.40 -12.61 24.41
N LYS A 61 17.06 -13.32 25.50
CA LYS A 61 16.59 -12.71 26.75
C LYS A 61 17.71 -12.01 27.51
N GLU A 62 18.88 -12.62 27.59
CA GLU A 62 20.06 -12.03 28.25
C GLU A 62 20.47 -10.72 27.58
N GLN A 63 20.36 -10.65 26.25
CA GLN A 63 20.66 -9.46 25.46
C GLN A 63 19.51 -8.44 25.40
N GLY A 64 18.40 -8.68 26.11
CA GLY A 64 17.27 -7.75 26.20
C GLY A 64 16.40 -7.68 24.94
N PHE A 65 16.53 -8.62 24.00
CA PHE A 65 15.68 -8.65 22.81
C PHE A 65 14.29 -9.21 23.13
N PRO A 66 13.23 -8.68 22.50
CA PRO A 66 11.86 -9.12 22.74
C PRO A 66 11.61 -10.55 22.24
N SER A 67 12.37 -11.00 21.24
CA SER A 67 12.23 -12.34 20.69
C SER A 67 13.54 -12.87 20.10
N ALA A 68 13.60 -14.19 19.98
CA ALA A 68 14.64 -14.90 19.25
C ALA A 68 14.73 -14.46 17.77
N SER A 69 13.61 -14.18 17.12
CA SER A 69 13.58 -13.71 15.72
C SER A 69 14.09 -12.28 15.58
N SER A 70 13.77 -11.40 16.53
CA SER A 70 14.29 -10.03 16.57
C SER A 70 15.81 -10.02 16.77
N PHE A 71 16.28 -10.87 17.69
CA PHE A 71 17.71 -11.08 17.89
C PHE A 71 18.41 -11.57 16.61
N LEU A 72 17.89 -12.62 15.96
CA LEU A 72 18.45 -13.13 14.70
C LEU A 72 18.43 -12.08 13.59
N ASN A 73 17.34 -11.33 13.44
CA ASN A 73 17.26 -10.27 12.44
C ASN A 73 18.32 -9.18 12.69
N SER A 74 18.51 -8.77 13.94
CA SER A 74 19.54 -7.80 14.30
C SER A 74 20.96 -8.33 14.09
N LEU A 75 21.21 -9.60 14.40
CA LEU A 75 22.49 -10.26 14.16
C LEU A 75 22.83 -10.32 12.68
N ILE A 76 21.87 -10.71 11.84
CA ILE A 76 22.08 -10.84 10.40
C ILE A 76 22.25 -9.47 9.74
N LYS A 77 21.53 -8.44 10.20
CA LYS A 77 21.69 -7.06 9.70
C LYS A 77 23.03 -6.42 10.08
N GLY A 78 23.65 -6.86 11.17
CA GLY A 78 24.93 -6.37 11.64
C GLY A 78 26.15 -7.12 11.09
N LEU A 79 25.91 -8.15 10.27
CA LEU A 79 26.93 -8.92 9.57
C LEU A 79 27.34 -8.22 8.27
#